data_AF-A0A077KIB6-F1
#
_entry.id   AF-A0A077KIB6-F1
#
_cell.length_a   1.000
_cell.length_b   1.000
_cell.length_c   1.000
_cell.angle_alpha   90.00
_cell.angle_beta   90.00
_cell.angle_gamma   90.00
#
_symmetry.space_group_name_H-M   'P 1'
#
loop_
_entity.id
_entity.type
_entity.pdbx_description
1 polymer ?
#
loop_
_entity_poly.entity_id
_entity_poly.type
_entity_poly.pdbx_seq_one_letter_code
_entity_poly.pdbx_strand_id
1 'polypeptide(L)' 'MKLIPPKRLADGDKVASISTLWSAAGDVSYRYLKGKERLNQVFNLEVTET' A
#
# COMPACT_ATOMS: atom_id res chain seq x y z
N MET A 1 -25.26 12.42 6.28
CA MET A 1 -24.80 11.74 5.04
C MET A 1 -24.80 10.24 5.26
N LYS A 2 -25.22 9.44 4.26
CA LYS A 2 -24.97 7.99 4.24
C LYS A 2 -23.67 7.75 3.48
N LEU A 3 -22.65 7.25 4.16
CA LEU A 3 -21.39 6.83 3.54
C LEU A 3 -21.46 5.34 3.20
N ILE A 4 -20.82 4.94 2.10
CA ILE A 4 -20.75 3.53 1.69
C ILE A 4 -19.56 2.87 2.40
N PRO A 5 -19.75 1.76 3.13
CA PRO A 5 -18.64 1.03 3.72
C PRO A 5 -17.84 0.31 2.63
N PRO A 6 -16.49 0.37 2.66
CA PRO A 6 -15.67 -0.37 1.73
C PRO A 6 -15.68 -1.87 2.06
N LYS A 7 -15.29 -2.69 1.08
CA LYS A 7 -15.05 -4.12 1.30
C LYS A 7 -13.79 -4.31 2.15
N ARG A 8 -13.80 -5.34 2.99
CA ARG A 8 -12.60 -5.75 3.74
C ARG A 8 -11.55 -6.30 2.79
N LEU A 9 -10.28 -6.09 3.12
CA LEU A 9 -9.17 -6.77 2.48
C LEU A 9 -9.13 -8.27 2.83
N ALA A 10 -8.60 -9.04 1.90
CA ALA A 10 -8.28 -10.44 2.00
C ALA A 10 -6.89 -10.74 1.40
N ASP A 11 -6.36 -11.91 1.75
CA ASP A 11 -5.12 -12.44 1.21
C ASP A 11 -5.15 -12.46 -0.33
N GLY A 12 -4.10 -11.93 -0.95
CA GLY A 12 -3.96 -11.81 -2.41
C GLY A 12 -4.52 -10.54 -3.02
N ASP A 13 -5.18 -9.67 -2.25
CA ASP A 13 -5.70 -8.40 -2.76
C ASP A 13 -4.56 -7.44 -3.20
N LYS A 14 -4.86 -6.63 -4.22
CA LYS A 14 -3.97 -5.60 -4.73
C LYS A 14 -4.16 -4.28 -3.99
N VAL A 15 -3.06 -3.63 -3.63
CA VAL A 15 -3.03 -2.34 -2.95
C VAL A 15 -2.19 -1.34 -3.73
N ALA A 16 -2.79 -0.22 -4.08
CA ALA A 16 -2.08 0.89 -4.72
C ALA A 16 -1.31 1.72 -3.69
N SER A 17 -0.01 1.97 -3.93
CA SER A 17 0.77 2.96 -3.18
C SER A 17 0.88 4.25 -3.98
N ILE A 18 0.41 5.36 -3.40
CA ILE A 18 0.40 6.68 -4.04
C ILE A 18 1.05 7.73 -3.13
N SER A 19 1.84 8.63 -3.71
CA SER A 19 2.38 9.81 -3.02
C SER A 19 1.56 11.03 -3.42
N THR A 20 0.53 11.37 -2.66
CA THR A 20 -0.34 12.53 -2.94
C THR A 20 0.20 13.86 -2.43
N LEU A 21 1.26 13.82 -1.62
CA LEU A 21 1.92 14.99 -1.04
C LEU A 21 3.41 14.95 -1.38
N TRP A 22 4.26 14.65 -0.40
CA TRP A 22 5.70 14.64 -0.62
C TRP A 22 6.19 13.29 -1.16
N SER A 23 6.90 13.31 -2.30
CA SER A 23 7.38 12.13 -3.03
C SER A 23 8.69 11.51 -2.50
N ALA A 24 8.97 11.63 -1.20
CA ALA A 24 10.19 11.10 -0.57
C ALA A 24 10.33 9.57 -0.62
N ALA A 25 9.30 8.85 -1.06
CA ALA A 25 9.37 7.41 -1.29
C ALA A 25 10.46 7.04 -2.32
N GLY A 26 10.75 7.92 -3.29
CA GLY A 26 11.87 7.75 -4.22
C GLY A 26 13.23 7.99 -3.55
N ASP A 27 13.34 9.08 -2.78
CA ASP A 27 14.58 9.51 -2.13
C ASP A 27 15.02 8.58 -0.98
N VAL A 28 14.05 7.97 -0.29
CA VAL A 28 14.29 7.05 0.84
C VAL A 28 13.75 5.65 0.50
N SER A 29 14.17 5.15 -0.66
CA SER A 29 13.66 3.93 -1.28
C SER A 29 13.80 2.68 -0.40
N TYR A 30 14.84 2.60 0.44
CA TYR A 30 15.00 1.47 1.38
C TYR A 30 13.83 1.37 2.39
N ARG A 31 13.26 2.50 2.82
CA ARG A 31 12.10 2.51 3.72
C ARG A 31 10.83 2.13 3.00
N TYR A 32 10.65 2.64 1.78
CA TYR A 32 9.51 2.27 0.93
C TYR A 32 9.48 0.76 0.69
N LEU A 33 10.60 0.19 0.25
CA LEU A 33 10.74 -1.24 -0.01
C LEU A 33 10.50 -2.07 1.24
N LYS A 34 10.95 -1.60 2.42
CA LYS A 34 10.70 -2.31 3.67
C LYS A 34 9.21 -2.31 4.04
N GLY A 35 8.50 -1.21 3.80
CA GLY A 35 7.04 -1.17 3.97
C GLY A 35 6.33 -2.14 3.03
N LYS A 36 6.71 -2.11 1.74
CA LYS A 36 6.20 -3.02 0.71
C LYS A 36 6.41 -4.50 1.07
N GLU A 37 7.60 -4.84 1.55
CA GLU A 37 7.95 -6.19 2.02
C GLU A 37 7.03 -6.65 3.17
N ARG A 38 6.68 -5.76 4.10
CA ARG A 38 5.83 -6.10 5.26
C ARG A 38 4.37 -6.29 4.87
N LEU A 39 3.85 -5.42 4.00
CA LEU A 39 2.49 -5.59 3.45
C LEU A 39 2.34 -6.93 2.72
N ASN A 40 3.39 -7.35 2.02
CA ASN A 40 3.39 -8.66 1.37
C ASN A 40 3.54 -9.82 2.37
N GLN A 41 4.58 -9.84 3.21
CA GLN A 41 4.88 -11.00 4.06
C GLN A 41 3.91 -11.21 5.22
N VAL A 42 3.36 -10.13 5.79
CA VAL A 42 2.51 -10.20 7.00
C VAL A 42 1.03 -10.29 6.64
N PHE A 43 0.61 -9.63 5.54
CA PHE A 43 -0.79 -9.52 5.16
C PHE A 43 -1.12 -10.15 3.80
N ASN A 44 -0.13 -10.75 3.12
CA ASN A 44 -0.26 -11.35 1.80
C ASN A 44 -0.89 -10.40 0.75
N LEU A 45 -0.49 -9.12 0.77
CA LEU A 45 -0.99 -8.11 -0.17
C LEU A 45 -0.01 -7.89 -1.32
N GLU A 46 -0.55 -7.66 -2.52
CA GLU A 46 0.23 -7.29 -3.70
C GLU A 46 0.25 -5.76 -3.84
N VAL A 47 1.38 -5.13 -3.56
CA VAL A 47 1.49 -3.67 -3.60
C VAL A 47 2.01 -3.21 -4.97
N THR A 48 1.28 -2.28 -5.61
CA THR A 48 1.64 -1.67 -6.89
C THR A 48 1.68 -0.15 -6.79
N GLU A 49 2.69 0.46 -7.39
CA GLU A 49 2.85 1.90 -7.52
C GLU A 49 1.80 2.48 -8.51
N THR A 50 1.40 3.74 -8.30
CA THR A 50 0.50 4.49 -9.19
C THR A 50 1.15 5.77 -9.66
#